data_AF-A0A9C7B9E3-F1
#
_entry.id   AF-A0A9C7B9E3-F1
#
_cell.length_a   1.000
_cell.length_b   1.000
_cell.length_c   1.000
_cell.angle_alpha   90.00
_cell.angle_beta   90.00
_cell.angle_gamma   90.00
#
_symmetry.space_group_name_H-M   'P 1'
#
loop_
_entity.id
_entity.type
_entity.pdbx_description
1 polymer ?
#
loop_
_entity_poly.entity_id
_entity_poly.type
_entity_poly.pdbx_seq_one_letter_code
_entity_poly.pdbx_strand_id
1 'polypeptide(L)'
;MLLEVSSHVFDIPERLKEVDPQLRVLFNTDRQQYEVWGRDLYGPYMLVAFKELDQRALTAVRYGYWVARNTGWPYKHLLQKQADIDYRAEQARYQKLREIEYGLQDDLRFMGRPVIQGAAF
;
A
#
# COMPACT_ATOMS: atom_id res chain seq x y z
N MET A 1 15.28 5.72 3.46
CA MET A 1 15.32 6.82 4.46
C MET A 1 13.99 7.56 4.47
N LEU A 2 13.52 8.05 5.62
CA LEU A 2 12.30 8.87 5.73
C LEU A 2 12.68 10.32 6.01
N LEU A 3 12.18 11.23 5.16
CA LEU A 3 12.41 12.68 5.27
C LEU A 3 11.11 13.38 5.62
N GLU A 4 11.08 14.18 6.67
CA GLU A 4 9.87 14.92 7.01
C GLU A 4 9.61 16.06 6.03
N VAL A 5 8.39 16.10 5.50
CA VAL A 5 7.91 17.14 4.59
C VAL A 5 7.04 18.10 5.39
N SER A 6 7.62 19.23 5.80
CA SER A 6 6.94 20.25 6.58
C SER A 6 6.13 21.22 5.72
N SER A 7 6.52 21.45 4.46
CA SER A 7 5.89 22.39 3.53
C SER A 7 5.67 21.75 2.14
N HIS A 8 4.59 22.14 1.46
CA HIS A 8 4.26 21.66 0.11
C HIS A 8 3.55 22.77 -0.69
N VAL A 9 3.64 22.74 -2.03
CA VAL A 9 3.01 23.77 -2.92
C VAL A 9 1.50 23.94 -2.69
N PHE A 10 0.82 22.88 -2.24
CA PHE A 10 -0.62 22.88 -1.94
C PHE A 10 -0.94 22.88 -0.44
N ASP A 11 0.05 23.18 0.41
CA ASP A 11 -0.05 23.19 1.87
C ASP A 11 -0.64 21.90 2.46
N ILE A 12 -0.45 20.77 1.77
CA ILE A 12 -1.02 19.46 2.16
C ILE A 12 -0.61 19.07 3.59
N PRO A 13 0.67 19.20 4.02
CA PRO A 13 1.05 18.87 5.39
C PRO A 13 0.30 19.69 6.45
N GLU A 14 0.07 20.99 6.21
CA GLU A 14 -0.67 21.85 7.14
C GLU A 14 -2.17 21.52 7.14
N ARG A 15 -2.76 21.31 5.96
CA ARG A 15 -4.17 20.94 5.81
C ARG A 15 -4.50 19.57 6.39
N LEU A 16 -3.53 18.65 6.42
CA LEU A 16 -3.68 17.37 7.12
C LEU A 16 -3.76 17.56 8.64
N LYS A 17 -3.02 18.53 9.20
CA LYS A 17 -3.09 18.84 10.64
C LYS A 17 -4.46 19.39 11.09
N GLU A 18 -5.24 19.97 10.18
CA GLU A 18 -6.64 20.33 10.44
C GLU A 18 -7.52 19.11 10.75
N VAL A 19 -7.19 17.95 10.18
CA VAL A 19 -7.92 16.69 10.40
C VAL A 19 -7.52 16.08 11.74
N ASP A 20 -6.20 15.99 11.98
CA ASP A 20 -5.59 15.53 13.21
C ASP A 20 -4.18 16.16 13.35
N PRO A 21 -3.91 16.93 14.42
CA PRO A 21 -2.65 17.62 14.62
C PRO A 21 -1.42 16.70 14.71
N GLN A 22 -1.61 15.42 14.99
CA GLN A 22 -0.52 14.44 15.10
C GLN A 22 -0.07 13.87 13.74
N LEU A 23 -0.78 14.21 12.66
CA LEU A 23 -0.43 13.75 11.32
C LEU A 23 0.86 14.39 10.82
N ARG A 24 1.73 13.56 10.25
CA ARG A 24 3.01 13.95 9.65
C ARG A 24 3.11 13.38 8.26
N VAL A 25 3.73 14.13 7.35
CA VAL A 25 4.03 13.66 6.00
C VAL A 25 5.52 13.38 5.92
N LEU A 26 5.87 12.16 5.53
CA LEU A 26 7.25 11.71 5.38
C LEU A 26 7.46 11.29 3.92
N PHE A 27 8.53 11.73 3.28
CA PHE A 27 8.95 11.22 1.98
C PHE A 27 9.90 10.04 2.18
N ASN A 28 9.51 8.88 1.67
CA ASN A 28 10.31 7.68 1.67
C ASN A 28 11.20 7.66 0.42
N THR A 29 12.50 7.87 0.61
CA THR A 29 13.48 7.93 -0.47
C THR A 29 13.69 6.59 -1.17
N ASP A 30 13.47 5.48 -0.46
CA ASP A 30 13.75 4.14 -0.99
C ASP A 30 12.64 3.70 -1.93
N ARG A 31 11.41 4.11 -1.62
CA ARG A 31 10.20 3.81 -2.40
C ARG A 31 9.76 4.96 -3.31
N GLN A 32 10.39 6.12 -3.20
CA GLN A 32 10.03 7.33 -3.95
C GLN A 32 8.55 7.69 -3.81
N GLN A 33 8.06 7.71 -2.56
CA GLN A 33 6.65 7.97 -2.25
C GLN A 33 6.50 8.82 -0.98
N TYR A 34 5.41 9.57 -0.92
CA TYR A 34 4.98 10.27 0.28
C TYR A 34 4.14 9.35 1.16
N GLU A 35 4.44 9.32 2.44
CA GLU A 35 3.75 8.52 3.44
C GLU A 35 3.13 9.46 4.46
N VAL A 36 1.85 9.27 4.74
CA VAL A 36 1.16 9.98 5.83
C VAL A 36 1.23 9.09 7.06
N TRP A 37 1.77 9.64 8.13
CA TRP A 37 1.97 8.96 9.40
C TRP A 37 1.13 9.61 10.49
N GLY A 38 0.51 8.78 11.31
CA GLY A 38 -0.20 9.19 12.52
C GLY A 38 0.53 8.71 13.77
N ARG A 39 -0.08 8.96 14.93
CA ARG A 39 0.42 8.46 16.22
C ARG A 39 -0.75 7.87 17.01
N ASP A 40 -0.53 6.70 17.59
CA ASP A 40 -1.45 6.07 18.55
C ASP A 40 -0.75 5.82 19.89
N LEU A 41 -1.40 5.08 20.78
CA LEU A 41 -0.86 4.69 22.09
C LEU A 41 0.39 3.81 22.00
N TYR A 42 0.60 3.12 20.87
CA TYR A 42 1.71 2.18 20.64
C TYR A 42 2.86 2.81 19.85
N GLY A 43 2.64 3.98 19.24
CA GLY A 43 3.68 4.76 18.60
C GLY A 43 3.27 5.38 17.26
N PRO A 44 4.23 5.85 16.47
CA PRO A 44 3.97 6.31 15.12
C PRO A 44 3.61 5.13 14.20
N TYR A 45 2.61 5.31 13.35
CA TYR A 45 2.21 4.31 12.34
C TYR A 45 1.90 4.97 11.00
N MET A 46 2.19 4.25 9.92
CA MET A 46 1.87 4.70 8.57
C MET A 46 0.37 4.46 8.30
N LEU A 47 -0.32 5.51 7.87
CA LEU A 47 -1.73 5.47 7.50
C LEU A 47 -1.90 5.09 6.03
N VAL A 48 -1.17 5.75 5.15
CA VAL A 48 -1.31 5.59 3.70
C VAL A 48 -0.07 6.15 2.99
N ALA A 49 0.23 5.61 1.82
CA ALA A 49 1.29 6.10 0.95
C ALA A 49 0.74 6.55 -0.41
N PHE A 50 1.37 7.57 -0.99
CA PHE A 50 1.01 8.19 -2.27
C PHE A 50 2.28 8.44 -3.09
N LYS A 51 2.20 8.26 -4.41
CA LYS A 51 3.30 8.66 -5.30
C LYS A 51 3.45 10.19 -5.37
N GLU A 52 2.33 10.90 -5.31
CA GLU A 52 2.25 12.35 -5.43
C GLU A 52 1.46 12.93 -4.25
N LEU A 53 1.93 14.06 -3.70
CA LEU A 53 1.28 14.71 -2.57
C LEU A 53 0.29 15.78 -3.05
N ASP A 54 -0.89 15.37 -3.47
CA ASP A 54 -1.92 16.27 -4.01
C ASP A 54 -3.25 16.22 -3.22
N GLN A 55 -4.29 16.88 -3.76
CA GLN A 55 -5.62 16.94 -3.14
C GLN A 55 -6.26 15.55 -2.92
N ARG A 56 -5.85 14.51 -3.67
CA ARG A 56 -6.35 13.14 -3.49
C ARG A 56 -5.88 12.58 -2.15
N ALA A 57 -4.66 12.89 -1.73
CA ALA A 57 -4.12 12.48 -0.43
C ALA A 57 -4.98 13.04 0.72
N LEU A 58 -5.31 14.33 0.65
CA LEU A 58 -6.16 14.98 1.66
C LEU A 58 -7.57 14.36 1.70
N THR A 59 -8.17 14.11 0.53
CA THR A 59 -9.50 13.48 0.43
C THR A 59 -9.50 12.08 1.04
N ALA A 60 -8.50 11.26 0.73
CA ALA A 60 -8.37 9.90 1.25
C ALA A 60 -8.25 9.88 2.78
N VAL A 61 -7.40 10.75 3.34
CA VAL A 61 -7.21 10.84 4.79
C VAL A 61 -8.49 11.31 5.48
N ARG A 62 -9.12 12.38 4.99
CA ARG A 62 -10.40 12.90 5.52
C ARG A 62 -11.50 11.84 5.49
N TYR A 63 -11.63 11.13 4.37
CA TYR A 63 -12.62 10.08 4.22
C TYR A 63 -12.36 8.94 5.21
N GLY A 64 -11.12 8.47 5.33
CA GLY A 64 -10.79 7.43 6.30
C GLY A 64 -11.08 7.85 7.74
N TYR A 65 -10.79 9.10 8.13
CA TYR A 65 -11.07 9.60 9.48
C TYR A 65 -12.58 9.74 9.71
N TRP A 66 -13.33 10.17 8.70
CA TRP A 66 -14.78 10.20 8.74
C TRP A 66 -15.36 8.79 8.93
N VAL A 67 -14.91 7.79 8.15
CA VAL A 67 -15.37 6.40 8.30
C VAL A 67 -15.04 5.87 9.70
N ALA A 68 -13.82 6.10 10.19
CA ALA A 68 -13.41 5.67 11.52
C ALA A 68 -14.28 6.28 12.63
N ARG A 69 -14.58 7.58 12.56
CA ARG A 69 -15.44 8.28 13.53
C ARG A 69 -16.90 7.82 13.49
N ASN A 70 -17.46 7.56 12.30
CA ASN A 70 -18.87 7.21 12.15
C ASN A 70 -19.17 5.74 12.41
N THR A 71 -18.22 4.86 12.15
CA THR A 71 -18.42 3.41 12.32
C THR A 71 -17.88 2.90 13.66
N GLY A 72 -17.02 3.67 14.33
CA GLY A 72 -16.31 3.23 15.55
C GLY A 72 -15.19 2.23 15.27
N TRP A 73 -14.93 1.89 14.01
CA TRP A 73 -13.82 1.02 13.63
C TRP A 73 -12.53 1.84 13.59
N PRO A 74 -11.50 1.48 14.38
CA PRO A 74 -10.19 2.10 14.29
C PRO A 74 -9.67 2.06 12.86
N TYR A 75 -9.01 3.13 12.41
CA TYR A 75 -8.36 3.23 11.10
C TYR A 75 -7.44 2.02 10.80
N LYS A 76 -6.90 1.40 11.86
CA LYS A 76 -6.12 0.15 11.87
C LYS A 76 -6.86 -1.05 11.25
N HIS A 77 -8.19 -1.16 11.42
CA HIS A 77 -8.99 -2.25 10.84
C HIS A 77 -9.31 -2.05 9.36
N LEU A 78 -9.44 -0.79 8.89
CA LEU A 78 -9.58 -0.49 7.47
C LEU A 78 -8.29 -0.84 6.70
N LEU A 79 -7.13 -0.61 7.30
CA LEU A 79 -5.83 -0.98 6.73
C LEU A 79 -5.57 -2.49 6.74
N GLN A 80 -5.99 -3.21 7.79
CA GLN A 80 -5.94 -4.68 7.79
C GLN A 80 -6.79 -5.28 6.67
N LYS A 81 -8.00 -4.75 6.45
CA LYS A 81 -8.84 -5.19 5.33
C LYS A 81 -8.21 -4.90 3.97
N GLN A 82 -7.59 -3.73 3.78
CA GLN A 82 -6.92 -3.42 2.52
C GLN A 82 -5.70 -4.33 2.29
N ALA A 83 -4.89 -4.57 3.33
CA ALA A 83 -3.76 -5.48 3.28
C ALA A 83 -4.19 -6.93 2.99
N ASP A 84 -5.31 -7.39 3.56
CA ASP A 84 -5.88 -8.72 3.28
C ASP A 84 -6.40 -8.83 1.85
N ILE A 85 -7.00 -7.76 1.31
CA ILE A 85 -7.47 -7.70 -0.09
C ILE A 85 -6.26 -7.75 -1.04
N ASP A 86 -5.23 -6.96 -0.78
CA ASP A 86 -4.02 -6.91 -1.60
C ASP A 86 -3.27 -8.25 -1.55
N TYR A 87 -3.15 -8.87 -0.37
CA TYR A 87 -2.57 -10.21 -0.20
C TYR A 87 -3.34 -11.29 -0.97
N ARG A 88 -4.68 -11.25 -0.93
CA ARG A 88 -5.52 -12.19 -1.69
C ARG A 88 -5.40 -11.97 -3.20
N ALA A 89 -5.33 -10.72 -3.64
CA ALA A 89 -5.12 -10.40 -5.06
C ALA A 89 -3.75 -10.89 -5.55
N GLU A 90 -2.72 -10.75 -4.72
CA GLU A 90 -1.37 -11.23 -5.00
C GLU A 90 -1.30 -12.77 -5.04
N GLN A 91 -1.92 -13.45 -4.06
CA GLN A 91 -2.08 -14.91 -4.04
C GLN A 91 -2.80 -15.43 -5.30
N ALA A 92 -3.91 -14.80 -5.70
CA ALA A 92 -4.64 -15.17 -6.90
C ALA A 92 -3.79 -14.98 -8.18
N ARG A 93 -2.96 -13.94 -8.22
CA ARG A 93 -2.01 -13.70 -9.33
C ARG A 93 -0.94 -14.79 -9.38
N TYR A 94 -0.35 -15.16 -8.25
CA TYR A 94 0.64 -16.24 -8.17
C TYR A 94 0.05 -17.59 -8.55
N GLN A 95 -1.18 -17.88 -8.10
CA GLN A 95 -1.87 -19.12 -8.44
C GLN A 95 -2.14 -19.21 -9.94
N LYS A 96 -2.60 -18.11 -10.55
CA LYS A 96 -2.80 -18.04 -12.01
C LYS A 96 -1.49 -18.20 -12.79
N LEU A 97 -0.38 -17.63 -12.30
CA LEU A 97 0.94 -17.81 -12.90
C LEU A 97 1.41 -19.26 -12.79
N ARG A 98 1.20 -19.93 -11.64
CA ARG A 98 1.50 -21.35 -11.49
C ARG A 98 0.65 -22.22 -12.42
N GLU A 99 -0.64 -21.95 -12.55
CA GLU A 99 -1.52 -22.69 -13.48
C GLU A 99 -1.05 -22.54 -14.93
N ILE A 100 -0.63 -21.34 -15.33
CA ILE A 100 -0.03 -21.10 -16.65
C ILE A 100 1.29 -21.87 -16.78
N GLU A 101 2.14 -21.86 -15.76
CA GLU A 101 3.41 -22.60 -15.76
C GLU A 101 3.20 -24.12 -15.83
N TYR A 102 2.25 -24.67 -15.07
CA TYR A 102 1.86 -26.08 -15.13
C TYR A 102 1.28 -26.45 -16.49
N GLY A 103 0.38 -25.62 -17.04
CA GLY A 103 -0.16 -25.82 -18.39
C GLY A 103 0.92 -25.81 -19.46
N LEU A 104 1.87 -24.87 -19.38
CA LEU A 104 3.03 -24.81 -20.27
C LEU A 104 3.94 -26.04 -20.12
N GLN A 105 4.18 -26.52 -18.89
CA GLN A 105 4.99 -27.72 -18.67
C GLN A 105 4.33 -28.99 -19.20
N ASP A 106 3.01 -29.13 -19.04
CA ASP A 106 2.26 -30.27 -19.58
C ASP A 106 2.18 -30.22 -21.11
N ASP A 107 1.96 -29.04 -21.71
CA ASP A 107 1.99 -28.87 -23.17
C ASP A 107 3.38 -29.18 -23.75
N LEU A 108 4.46 -28.77 -23.07
CA LEU A 108 5.84 -29.07 -23.49
C LEU A 108 6.19 -30.56 -23.38
N ARG A 109 5.68 -31.25 -22.35
CA ARG A 109 5.79 -32.72 -22.20
C ARG A 109 5.03 -33.45 -23.30
N PHE A 110 3.82 -33.01 -23.64
CA PHE A 110 3.01 -33.63 -24.69
C PHE A 110 3.61 -33.44 -26.09
N MET A 111 4.32 -32.33 -26.33
CA MET A 111 5.03 -32.07 -27.59
C MET A 111 6.41 -32.74 -27.70
N GLY A 112 6.80 -33.61 -26.75
CA GLY A 112 8.03 -34.41 -26.82
C GLY A 112 9.32 -33.61 -26.71
N ARG A 113 9.28 -32.36 -26.20
CA ARG A 113 10.48 -31.55 -26.00
C ARG A 113 10.99 -31.69 -24.55
N PRO A 114 12.30 -31.88 -24.33
CA PRO A 114 12.84 -31.93 -22.97
C PRO A 114 12.68 -30.57 -22.29
N VAL A 115 12.00 -30.55 -21.13
CA VAL A 115 11.91 -29.38 -20.26
C VAL A 115 13.28 -29.18 -19.63
N ILE A 116 14.05 -28.22 -20.13
CA ILE A 116 15.32 -27.83 -19.52
C ILE A 116 14.98 -27.08 -18.22
N GLN A 117 15.20 -27.72 -17.08
CA GLN A 117 15.19 -27.04 -15.78
C GLN A 117 16.41 -26.11 -15.70
N GLY A 118 16.17 -24.80 -15.68
CA GLY A 118 17.14 -23.76 -15.35
C GLY A 118 16.45 -22.40 -15.44
N ALA A 119 16.53 -21.48 -14.47
CA ALA A 119 17.48 -21.34 -13.38
C ALA A 119 16.76 -20.76 -12.15
N ALA A 120 17.15 -21.24 -10.96
CA ALA A 120 16.98 -20.49 -9.75
C ALA A 120 17.79 -19.18 -9.87
N PHE A 121 17.10 -18.06 -9.80
CA PHE A 121 17.63 -16.74 -9.44
C PHE A 121 16.63 -16.08 -8.51
#